data_AF-A0A1M5U4E1-F1
#
_entry.id   AF-A0A1M5U4E1-F1
#
_cell.length_a   1.000
_cell.length_b   1.000
_cell.length_c   1.000
_cell.angle_alpha   90.00
_cell.angle_beta   90.00
_cell.angle_gamma   90.00
#
_symmetry.space_group_name_H-M   'P 1'
#
loop_
_entity.id
_entity.type
_entity.pdbx_description
1 polymer ?
#
loop_
_entity_poly.entity_id
_entity_poly.type
_entity_poly.pdbx_seq_one_letter_code
_entity_poly.pdbx_strand_id
1 'polypeptide(L)'
;MRYTYPHTIENGAGEQITFVRLKENEKGGMLEIENRVHPGAGPPMHVHHLQDESLTVVEGRIGAQVAGQEPTFHGPGETVTFLRGVAHRFWNAGDDVLICKGWASPAYNMEYFLTEIYRSTKANGGKEPSAFDGAFLQTKYKTEFDVIEIPTLVKKVIFPIILLLGKLAGKHRRFDGAPEAVSLVR
;
A
#
# COMPACT_ATOMS: atom_id res chain seq x y z
N MET A 1 12.58 -8.48 9.76
CA MET A 1 11.50 -9.45 10.08
C MET A 1 11.55 -10.58 9.06
N ARG A 2 11.19 -11.82 9.44
CA ARG A 2 10.96 -12.92 8.48
C ARG A 2 9.47 -13.23 8.50
N TYR A 3 8.83 -13.18 7.35
CA TYR A 3 7.43 -13.55 7.18
C TYR A 3 7.32 -15.03 6.81
N THR A 4 6.21 -15.65 7.21
CA THR A 4 5.85 -17.00 6.75
C THR A 4 4.81 -16.84 5.66
N TYR A 5 5.00 -17.52 4.52
CA TYR A 5 4.08 -17.44 3.39
C TYR A 5 3.30 -18.76 3.22
N PRO A 6 2.02 -18.70 2.81
CA PRO A 6 1.24 -17.48 2.63
C PRO A 6 0.77 -16.90 3.98
N HIS A 7 0.52 -15.59 4.03
CA HIS A 7 -0.24 -14.98 5.12
C HIS A 7 -1.05 -13.77 4.62
N THR A 8 -2.10 -13.42 5.37
CA THR A 8 -3.09 -12.43 4.97
C THR A 8 -3.16 -11.28 5.95
N ILE A 9 -3.28 -10.07 5.42
CA ILE A 9 -3.60 -8.83 6.15
C ILE A 9 -4.93 -8.28 5.67
N GLU A 10 -5.64 -7.57 6.53
CA GLU A 10 -6.87 -6.85 6.15
C GLU A 10 -6.92 -5.48 6.82
N ASN A 11 -7.46 -4.49 6.10
CA ASN A 11 -7.52 -3.11 6.60
C ASN A 11 -8.79 -2.82 7.43
N GLY A 12 -9.71 -3.79 7.54
CA GLY A 12 -11.01 -3.59 8.21
C GLY A 12 -12.00 -2.73 7.42
N ALA A 13 -11.69 -2.44 6.15
CA ALA A 13 -12.40 -1.52 5.26
C ALA A 13 -12.81 -2.16 3.93
N GLY A 14 -12.80 -3.49 3.86
CA GLY A 14 -13.17 -4.23 2.66
C GLY A 14 -12.00 -4.63 1.77
N GLU A 15 -10.74 -4.41 2.17
CA GLU A 15 -9.57 -4.88 1.42
C GLU A 15 -8.77 -5.91 2.24
N GLN A 16 -8.43 -7.03 1.59
CA GLN A 16 -7.53 -8.05 2.11
C GLN A 16 -6.44 -8.34 1.10
N ILE A 17 -5.21 -8.45 1.59
CA ILE A 17 -4.04 -8.84 0.80
C ILE A 17 -3.48 -10.13 1.38
N THR A 18 -3.35 -11.16 0.57
CA THR A 18 -2.59 -12.36 0.88
C THR A 18 -1.24 -12.27 0.20
N PHE A 19 -0.15 -12.22 0.98
CA PHE A 19 1.20 -12.36 0.46
C PHE A 19 1.45 -13.83 0.20
N VAL A 20 1.60 -14.20 -1.07
CA VAL A 20 1.70 -15.60 -1.52
C VAL A 20 3.12 -16.11 -1.36
N ARG A 21 4.11 -15.31 -1.79
CA ARG A 21 5.54 -15.55 -1.60
C ARG A 21 6.36 -14.34 -2.01
N LEU A 22 7.58 -14.26 -1.49
CA LEU A 22 8.64 -13.41 -2.01
C LEU A 22 9.56 -14.23 -2.93
N LYS A 23 9.65 -13.87 -4.20
CA LYS A 23 10.68 -14.38 -5.11
C LYS A 23 11.92 -13.50 -5.03
N GLU A 24 12.94 -13.95 -4.31
CA GLU A 24 14.19 -13.21 -4.20
C GLU A 24 14.90 -13.08 -5.56
N ASN A 25 15.50 -11.91 -5.78
CA ASN A 25 16.38 -11.64 -6.92
C ASN A 25 17.37 -10.52 -6.54
N GLU A 26 18.40 -10.32 -7.36
CA GLU A 26 19.44 -9.30 -7.13
C GLU A 26 18.92 -7.86 -7.12
N LYS A 27 17.68 -7.63 -7.57
CA LYS A 27 17.06 -6.31 -7.74
C LYS A 27 16.00 -6.00 -6.69
N GLY A 28 15.99 -6.70 -5.55
CA GLY A 28 15.07 -6.44 -4.44
C GLY A 28 13.82 -7.34 -4.38
N GLY A 29 13.79 -8.41 -5.18
CA GLY A 29 12.75 -9.44 -5.17
C GLY A 29 11.42 -9.03 -5.78
N MET A 30 10.54 -9.99 -6.04
CA MET A 30 9.17 -9.77 -6.48
C MET A 30 8.20 -10.38 -5.48
N LEU A 31 7.29 -9.56 -4.95
CA LEU A 31 6.26 -9.98 -4.01
C LEU A 31 5.03 -10.39 -4.79
N GLU A 32 4.64 -11.67 -4.72
CA GLU A 32 3.39 -12.16 -5.30
C GLU A 32 2.26 -12.01 -4.28
N ILE A 33 1.14 -11.43 -4.71
CA ILE A 33 0.00 -11.10 -3.87
C ILE A 33 -1.32 -11.60 -4.47
N GLU A 34 -2.29 -11.85 -3.61
CA GLU A 34 -3.69 -12.01 -3.96
C GLU A 34 -4.51 -10.95 -3.23
N ASN A 35 -5.38 -10.24 -3.95
CA ASN A 35 -6.25 -9.23 -3.39
C ASN A 35 -7.68 -9.74 -3.36
N ARG A 36 -8.37 -9.52 -2.25
CA ARG A 36 -9.81 -9.71 -2.10
C ARG A 36 -10.43 -8.39 -1.66
N VAL A 37 -11.28 -7.82 -2.51
CA VAL A 37 -11.74 -6.44 -2.37
C VAL A 37 -13.26 -6.38 -2.45
N HIS A 38 -13.90 -5.84 -1.42
CA HIS A 38 -15.35 -5.64 -1.36
C HIS A 38 -15.81 -4.48 -2.27
N PRO A 39 -17.08 -4.46 -2.70
CA PRO A 39 -17.62 -3.42 -3.57
C PRO A 39 -17.28 -2.00 -3.10
N GLY A 40 -16.77 -1.18 -4.01
CA GLY A 40 -16.36 0.21 -3.75
C GLY A 40 -15.08 0.39 -2.93
N ALA A 41 -14.51 -0.67 -2.36
CA ALA A 41 -13.25 -0.60 -1.61
C ALA A 41 -12.03 -0.60 -2.54
N GLY A 42 -10.91 -0.09 -2.04
CA GLY A 42 -9.62 -0.01 -2.72
C GLY A 42 -8.71 1.05 -2.07
N PRO A 43 -7.43 1.10 -2.44
CA PRO A 43 -6.51 2.10 -1.89
C PRO A 43 -6.84 3.51 -2.40
N PRO A 44 -6.46 4.57 -1.64
CA PRO A 44 -6.55 5.95 -2.12
C PRO A 44 -5.62 6.16 -3.33
N MET A 45 -5.70 7.32 -3.98
CA MET A 45 -4.71 7.68 -4.99
C MET A 45 -3.31 7.80 -4.37
N HIS A 46 -2.43 6.90 -4.76
CA HIS A 46 -1.09 6.71 -4.19
C HIS A 46 -0.06 6.48 -5.30
N VAL A 47 1.21 6.47 -4.93
CA VAL A 47 2.31 6.22 -5.85
C VAL A 47 3.32 5.31 -5.19
N HIS A 48 3.80 4.33 -5.96
CA HIS A 48 4.99 3.56 -5.67
C HIS A 48 6.13 4.14 -6.47
N HIS A 49 7.11 4.79 -5.84
CA HIS A 49 8.21 5.44 -6.53
C HIS A 49 9.22 4.44 -7.12
N LEU A 50 9.32 3.25 -6.54
CA LEU A 50 10.34 2.27 -6.92
C LEU A 50 9.75 1.00 -7.54
N GLN A 51 8.50 0.68 -7.22
CA GLN A 51 7.83 -0.56 -7.58
C GLN A 51 6.88 -0.36 -8.74
N ASP A 52 6.94 -1.28 -9.70
CA ASP A 52 5.81 -1.52 -10.58
C ASP A 52 4.84 -2.46 -9.84
N GLU A 53 3.54 -2.26 -10.06
CA GLU A 53 2.45 -3.09 -9.53
C GLU A 53 1.62 -3.64 -10.69
N SER A 54 1.23 -4.91 -10.63
CA SER A 54 0.34 -5.51 -11.61
C SER A 54 -0.73 -6.35 -10.95
N LEU A 55 -1.97 -6.22 -11.44
CA LEU A 55 -3.15 -6.91 -10.96
C LEU A 55 -3.90 -7.54 -12.14
N THR A 56 -3.98 -8.86 -12.16
CA THR A 56 -4.81 -9.64 -13.07
C THR A 56 -6.10 -10.02 -12.37
N VAL A 57 -7.24 -9.67 -12.95
CA VAL A 57 -8.56 -9.99 -12.40
C VAL A 57 -8.82 -11.49 -12.55
N VAL A 58 -9.19 -12.13 -11.45
CA VAL A 58 -9.65 -13.52 -11.42
C VAL A 58 -11.18 -13.57 -11.40
N GLU A 59 -11.81 -12.71 -10.59
CA GLU A 59 -13.26 -12.62 -10.41
C GLU A 59 -13.66 -11.17 -10.14
N GLY A 60 -14.86 -10.78 -10.57
CA GLY A 60 -15.39 -9.43 -10.34
C GLY A 60 -14.93 -8.41 -11.38
N ARG A 61 -14.97 -7.12 -11.00
CA ARG A 61 -14.65 -6.00 -11.89
C ARG A 61 -13.75 -4.99 -11.19
N ILE A 62 -12.57 -4.74 -11.74
CA ILE A 62 -11.66 -3.72 -11.23
C ILE A 62 -11.90 -2.41 -11.98
N GLY A 63 -12.05 -1.32 -11.23
CA GLY A 63 -11.85 0.03 -11.74
C GLY A 63 -10.42 0.45 -11.44
N ALA A 64 -9.74 1.06 -12.41
CA ALA A 64 -8.36 1.51 -12.27
C ALA A 64 -8.21 2.91 -12.85
N GLN A 65 -7.42 3.76 -12.19
CA GLN A 65 -7.21 5.12 -12.63
C GLN A 65 -5.78 5.57 -12.37
N VAL A 66 -5.15 6.12 -13.40
CA VAL A 66 -3.91 6.91 -13.30
C VAL A 66 -4.29 8.38 -13.10
N ALA A 67 -3.56 9.09 -12.23
CA ALA A 67 -3.81 10.49 -11.94
C ALA A 67 -3.82 11.35 -13.23
N GLY A 68 -4.87 12.14 -13.41
CA GLY A 68 -5.08 12.98 -14.60
C GLY A 68 -5.62 12.24 -15.83
N GLN A 69 -5.97 10.94 -15.71
CA GLN A 69 -6.59 10.16 -16.77
C GLN A 69 -8.01 9.72 -16.37
N GLU A 70 -8.82 9.37 -17.36
CA GLU A 70 -10.13 8.77 -17.13
C GLU A 70 -10.01 7.36 -16.53
N PRO A 71 -10.96 6.95 -15.67
CA PRO A 71 -11.09 5.57 -15.23
C PRO A 71 -11.15 4.54 -16.36
N THR A 72 -10.47 3.41 -16.16
CA THR A 72 -10.60 2.21 -16.99
C THR A 72 -11.20 1.07 -16.16
N PHE A 73 -11.83 0.11 -16.81
CA PHE A 73 -12.53 -0.99 -16.15
C PHE A 73 -12.17 -2.32 -16.81
N HIS A 74 -11.84 -3.31 -16.00
CA HIS A 74 -11.35 -4.61 -16.47
C HIS A 74 -12.06 -5.75 -15.73
N GLY A 75 -12.26 -6.87 -16.41
CA GLY A 75 -12.89 -8.09 -15.92
C GLY A 75 -11.96 -9.30 -15.95
N PRO A 76 -12.48 -10.51 -15.68
CA PRO A 76 -11.67 -11.72 -15.52
C PRO A 76 -10.73 -12.00 -16.71
N GLY A 77 -9.46 -12.28 -16.39
CA GLY A 77 -8.39 -12.53 -17.35
C GLY A 77 -7.64 -11.29 -17.82
N GLU A 78 -8.21 -10.10 -17.63
CA GLU A 78 -7.56 -8.84 -17.98
C GLU A 78 -6.60 -8.38 -16.88
N THR A 79 -5.55 -7.65 -17.26
CA THR A 79 -4.49 -7.20 -16.35
C THR A 79 -4.33 -5.69 -16.45
N VAL A 80 -4.25 -5.03 -15.29
CA VAL A 80 -3.81 -3.65 -15.19
C VAL A 80 -2.42 -3.61 -14.55
N THR A 81 -1.55 -2.77 -15.09
CA THR A 81 -0.19 -2.59 -14.57
C THR A 81 0.06 -1.11 -14.34
N PHE A 82 0.47 -0.77 -13.12
CA PHE A 82 0.87 0.56 -12.71
C PHE A 82 2.39 0.63 -12.64
N LEU A 83 2.97 1.49 -13.47
CA LEU A 83 4.42 1.66 -13.50
C LEU A 83 4.88 2.54 -12.33
N ARG A 84 6.08 2.27 -11.83
CA ARG A 84 6.73 3.06 -10.78
C ARG A 84 6.73 4.55 -11.12
N GLY A 85 6.54 5.38 -10.09
CA GLY A 85 6.48 6.84 -10.18
C GLY A 85 5.17 7.37 -10.76
N VAL A 86 4.25 6.51 -11.22
CA VAL A 86 2.93 6.91 -11.70
C VAL A 86 1.94 6.83 -10.55
N ALA A 87 1.30 7.94 -10.22
CA ALA A 87 0.24 7.94 -9.21
C ALA A 87 -1.03 7.27 -9.76
N HIS A 88 -1.58 6.34 -8.99
CA HIS A 88 -2.70 5.50 -9.40
C HIS A 88 -3.56 5.08 -8.20
N ARG A 89 -4.75 4.56 -8.53
CA ARG A 89 -5.60 3.81 -7.61
C ARG A 89 -6.35 2.73 -8.38
N PHE A 90 -6.86 1.76 -7.63
CA PHE A 90 -7.88 0.85 -8.11
C PHE A 90 -9.00 0.73 -7.07
N TRP A 91 -10.14 0.21 -7.50
CA TRP A 91 -11.24 -0.15 -6.62
C TRP A 91 -12.03 -1.30 -7.21
N ASN A 92 -12.81 -1.98 -6.37
CA ASN A 92 -13.84 -2.88 -6.87
C ASN A 92 -15.00 -2.06 -7.46
N ALA A 93 -15.16 -2.13 -8.78
CA ALA A 93 -16.17 -1.41 -9.55
C ALA A 93 -17.44 -2.24 -9.82
N GLY A 94 -17.54 -3.45 -9.25
CA GLY A 94 -18.72 -4.31 -9.33
C GLY A 94 -19.49 -4.38 -8.02
N ASP A 95 -20.57 -5.17 -8.04
CA ASP A 95 -21.45 -5.41 -6.89
C ASP A 95 -21.06 -6.66 -6.08
N ASP A 96 -20.24 -7.54 -6.65
CA ASP A 96 -19.69 -8.74 -6.01
C ASP A 96 -18.23 -8.51 -5.57
N VAL A 97 -17.66 -9.47 -4.84
CA VAL A 97 -16.24 -9.41 -4.41
C VAL A 97 -15.31 -9.48 -5.63
N LEU A 98 -14.32 -8.58 -5.67
CA LEU A 98 -13.23 -8.59 -6.64
C LEU A 98 -12.09 -9.44 -6.11
N ILE A 99 -11.61 -10.39 -6.92
CA ILE A 99 -10.40 -11.18 -6.65
C ILE A 99 -9.36 -10.87 -7.72
N CYS A 100 -8.17 -10.47 -7.32
CA CYS A 100 -7.03 -10.27 -8.23
C CYS A 100 -5.83 -11.11 -7.79
N LYS A 101 -5.10 -11.66 -8.76
CA LYS A 101 -3.71 -12.11 -8.57
C LYS A 101 -2.78 -11.00 -9.03
N GLY A 102 -1.71 -10.76 -8.30
CA GLY A 102 -0.83 -9.66 -8.62
C GLY A 102 0.60 -9.86 -8.16
N TRP A 103 1.41 -8.87 -8.51
CA TRP A 103 2.77 -8.78 -8.04
C TRP A 103 3.20 -7.33 -7.92
N ALA A 104 4.18 -7.08 -7.05
CA ALA A 104 4.90 -5.84 -6.99
C ALA A 104 6.41 -6.08 -7.00
N SER A 105 7.13 -5.27 -7.77
CA SER A 105 8.56 -5.44 -7.97
C SER A 105 9.28 -4.10 -8.19
N PRO A 106 10.36 -3.81 -7.45
CA PRO A 106 10.96 -4.66 -6.40
C PRO A 106 10.16 -4.71 -5.09
N ALA A 107 10.25 -5.79 -4.31
CA ALA A 107 9.47 -5.90 -3.07
C ALA A 107 9.95 -4.95 -1.95
N TYR A 108 11.26 -4.86 -1.73
CA TYR A 108 11.88 -4.06 -0.66
C TYR A 108 11.14 -4.16 0.69
N ASN A 109 10.69 -3.03 1.25
CA ASN A 109 9.95 -2.95 2.52
C ASN A 109 8.42 -2.85 2.34
N MET A 110 7.90 -3.11 1.14
CA MET A 110 6.46 -2.98 0.81
C MET A 110 5.58 -3.85 1.71
N GLU A 111 5.98 -5.10 1.93
CA GLU A 111 5.25 -6.04 2.79
C GLU A 111 5.14 -5.53 4.23
N TYR A 112 6.21 -4.93 4.76
CA TYR A 112 6.20 -4.28 6.07
C TYR A 112 5.29 -3.05 6.08
N PHE A 113 5.42 -2.18 5.08
CA PHE A 113 4.62 -0.97 4.95
C PHE A 113 3.12 -1.28 4.93
N LEU A 114 2.69 -2.19 4.06
CA LEU A 114 1.31 -2.63 3.94
C LEU A 114 0.81 -3.30 5.23
N THR A 115 1.62 -4.16 5.84
CA THR A 115 1.27 -4.82 7.11
C THR A 115 0.98 -3.80 8.21
N GLU A 116 1.84 -2.79 8.38
CA GLU A 116 1.68 -1.80 9.45
C GLU A 116 0.55 -0.80 9.16
N ILE A 117 0.40 -0.34 7.90
CA ILE A 117 -0.66 0.59 7.54
C ILE A 117 -2.03 -0.09 7.66
N TYR A 118 -2.18 -1.35 7.22
CA TYR A 118 -3.42 -2.12 7.37
C TYR A 118 -3.77 -2.37 8.83
N ARG A 119 -2.78 -2.78 9.63
CA ARG A 119 -2.97 -2.99 11.08
C ARG A 119 -3.44 -1.71 11.75
N SER A 120 -2.84 -0.57 11.39
CA SER A 120 -3.24 0.73 11.92
C SER A 120 -4.64 1.14 11.48
N THR A 121 -4.95 1.02 10.19
CA THR A 121 -6.28 1.34 9.63
C THR A 121 -7.37 0.51 10.29
N LYS A 122 -7.16 -0.80 10.43
CA LYS A 122 -8.10 -1.70 11.11
C LYS A 122 -8.30 -1.30 12.57
N ALA A 123 -7.22 -1.03 13.31
CA ALA A 123 -7.29 -0.60 14.70
C ALA A 123 -7.96 0.79 14.86
N ASN A 124 -7.97 1.61 13.82
CA ASN A 124 -8.57 2.93 13.77
C ASN A 124 -9.95 2.95 13.09
N GLY A 125 -10.64 1.80 13.02
CA GLY A 125 -12.03 1.71 12.54
C GLY A 125 -12.21 1.65 11.03
N GLY A 126 -11.14 1.35 10.27
CA GLY A 126 -11.20 1.00 8.86
C GLY A 126 -11.19 2.16 7.86
N LYS A 127 -11.19 3.43 8.29
CA LYS A 127 -11.18 4.55 7.33
C LYS A 127 -9.79 5.00 6.92
N GLU A 128 -8.92 5.14 7.91
CA GLU A 128 -7.56 5.66 7.77
C GLU A 128 -6.71 5.11 8.91
N PRO A 129 -5.38 5.03 8.77
CA PRO A 129 -4.49 4.69 9.88
C PRO A 129 -4.59 5.75 10.99
N SER A 130 -4.14 5.41 12.20
CA SER A 130 -3.99 6.42 13.24
C SER A 130 -3.05 7.55 12.78
N ALA A 131 -3.32 8.79 13.20
CA ALA A 131 -2.56 9.95 12.74
C ALA A 131 -1.04 9.80 12.93
N PHE A 132 -0.60 9.19 14.05
CA PHE A 132 0.81 8.95 14.30
C PHE A 132 1.40 7.87 13.37
N ASP A 133 0.73 6.73 13.21
CA ASP A 133 1.23 5.64 12.37
C ASP A 133 1.29 6.06 10.90
N GLY A 134 0.24 6.74 10.42
CA GLY A 134 0.20 7.30 9.07
C GLY A 134 1.34 8.31 8.86
N ALA A 135 1.52 9.27 9.77
CA ALA A 135 2.62 10.22 9.68
C ALA A 135 4.00 9.53 9.74
N PHE A 136 4.17 8.51 10.58
CA PHE A 136 5.43 7.79 10.72
C PHE A 136 5.79 7.02 9.44
N LEU A 137 4.86 6.18 8.96
CA LEU A 137 5.08 5.34 7.78
C LEU A 137 5.29 6.19 6.52
N GLN A 138 4.45 7.20 6.30
CA GLN A 138 4.58 8.12 5.17
C GLN A 138 5.85 8.95 5.23
N THR A 139 6.34 9.30 6.42
CA THR A 139 7.60 10.07 6.54
C THR A 139 8.83 9.20 6.37
N LYS A 140 8.83 7.99 6.98
CA LYS A 140 9.97 7.06 6.93
C LYS A 140 10.17 6.51 5.53
N TYR A 141 9.10 6.11 4.84
CA TYR A 141 9.16 5.45 3.54
C TYR A 141 8.76 6.34 2.37
N LYS A 142 8.94 7.66 2.52
CA LYS A 142 8.62 8.67 1.48
C LYS A 142 9.43 8.52 0.19
N THR A 143 10.51 7.76 0.20
CA THR A 143 11.34 7.47 -0.99
C THR A 143 10.73 6.36 -1.84
N GLU A 144 9.84 5.56 -1.26
CA GLU A 144 9.21 4.40 -1.87
C GLU A 144 7.73 4.62 -2.11
N PHE A 145 7.03 5.29 -1.19
CA PHE A 145 5.57 5.44 -1.21
C PHE A 145 5.13 6.86 -0.92
N ASP A 146 4.07 7.30 -1.58
CA ASP A 146 3.35 8.52 -1.21
C ASP A 146 1.85 8.39 -1.48
N VAL A 147 1.03 9.14 -0.72
CA VAL A 147 -0.41 9.29 -0.95
C VAL A 147 -0.64 10.72 -1.41
N ILE A 148 -0.96 10.89 -2.69
CA ILE A 148 -0.99 12.23 -3.31
C ILE A 148 -2.16 13.07 -2.83
N GLU A 149 -3.22 12.43 -2.32
CA GLU A 149 -4.39 13.10 -1.76
C GLU A 149 -4.08 13.83 -0.45
N ILE A 150 -3.02 13.44 0.27
CA ILE A 150 -2.62 14.12 1.50
C ILE A 150 -1.97 15.47 1.14
N PRO A 151 -2.51 16.62 1.59
CA PRO A 151 -2.00 17.93 1.21
C PRO A 151 -0.54 18.14 1.63
N THR A 152 0.22 18.85 0.80
CA THR A 152 1.63 19.19 1.07
C THR A 152 1.82 19.90 2.42
N LEU A 153 0.85 20.74 2.83
CA LEU A 153 0.88 21.41 4.13
C LEU A 153 0.84 20.39 5.29
N VAL A 154 0.01 19.36 5.18
CA VAL A 154 -0.10 18.30 6.17
C VAL A 154 1.24 17.54 6.27
N LYS A 155 1.81 17.14 5.12
CA LYS A 155 3.10 16.43 5.09
C LYS A 155 4.27 17.26 5.64
N LYS A 156 4.33 18.56 5.32
CA LYS A 156 5.48 19.42 5.66
C LYS A 156 5.39 20.07 7.04
N VAL A 157 4.19 20.24 7.59
CA VAL A 157 3.98 20.97 8.86
C VAL A 157 3.36 20.08 9.92
N ILE A 158 2.24 19.44 9.60
CA ILE A 158 1.46 18.68 10.59
C ILE A 158 2.16 17.37 10.97
N PHE A 159 2.68 16.61 10.00
CA PHE A 159 3.39 15.35 10.26
C PHE A 159 4.59 15.54 11.21
N PRO A 160 5.52 16.48 11.00
CA PRO A 160 6.60 16.73 11.96
C PRO A 160 6.13 16.98 13.40
N ILE A 161 5.03 17.72 13.58
CA ILE A 161 4.46 18.00 14.91
C ILE A 161 3.91 16.71 15.53
N ILE A 162 3.13 15.94 14.78
CA ILE A 162 2.59 14.64 15.22
C ILE A 162 3.73 13.70 15.63
N LEU A 163 4.79 13.64 14.83
CA LEU A 163 5.95 12.78 15.09
C LEU A 163 6.70 13.21 16.35
N LEU A 164 6.91 14.50 16.56
CA LEU A 164 7.54 15.01 17.78
C LEU A 164 6.73 14.64 19.02
N LEU A 165 5.43 14.92 19.02
CA LEU A 165 4.55 14.62 20.16
C LEU A 165 4.44 13.12 20.41
N GLY A 166 4.32 12.31 19.36
CA GLY A 166 4.27 10.86 19.47
C GLY A 166 5.61 10.26 19.91
N LYS A 167 6.74 10.88 19.57
CA LYS A 167 8.06 10.48 20.10
C LYS A 167 8.12 10.68 21.61
N LEU A 168 7.70 11.86 22.10
CA LEU A 168 7.63 12.18 23.53
C LEU A 168 6.69 11.23 24.29
N ALA A 169 5.55 10.87 23.68
CA ALA A 169 4.60 9.92 24.24
C ALA A 169 5.00 8.44 24.08
N GLY A 170 6.18 8.13 23.52
CA GLY A 170 6.66 6.76 23.35
C GLY A 170 5.97 5.95 22.24
N LYS A 171 5.09 6.56 21.44
CA LYS A 171 4.34 5.87 20.36
C LYS A 171 5.25 5.26 19.30
N HIS A 172 6.43 5.85 19.06
CA HIS A 172 7.42 5.36 18.09
C HIS A 172 7.94 3.95 18.39
N ARG A 173 7.93 3.51 19.65
CA ARG A 173 8.51 2.21 20.08
C ARG A 173 7.88 1.01 19.40
N ARG A 174 6.63 1.12 18.94
CA ARG A 174 5.97 0.05 18.17
C ARG A 174 6.64 -0.24 16.82
N PHE A 175 7.41 0.73 16.31
CA PHE A 175 8.14 0.64 15.06
C PHE A 175 9.63 0.36 15.30
N ASP A 176 10.01 -0.04 16.52
CA ASP A 176 11.36 -0.50 16.80
C ASP A 176 11.63 -1.75 15.93
N GLY A 177 12.73 -1.72 15.17
CA GLY A 177 13.06 -2.78 14.21
C GLY A 177 12.38 -2.64 12.84
N ALA A 178 11.71 -1.52 12.57
CA ALA A 178 11.23 -1.18 11.23
C ALA A 178 12.40 -1.20 10.22
N PRO A 179 12.24 -1.81 9.02
CA PRO A 179 13.28 -1.83 8.00
C PRO A 179 13.67 -0.43 7.59
N GLU A 180 14.90 -0.26 7.12
CA GLU A 180 15.34 1.03 6.60
C GLU A 180 14.64 1.38 5.28
N ALA A 181 14.52 2.69 5.06
CA ALA A 181 14.04 3.19 3.78
C ALA A 181 15.09 2.91 2.70
N VAL A 182 14.64 2.65 1.48
CA VAL A 182 15.50 2.44 0.33
C VAL A 182 16.18 3.76 -0.01
N SER A 183 17.46 3.87 0.35
CA SER A 183 18.28 5.01 -0.04
C SER A 183 18.57 4.93 -1.53
N LEU A 184 18.05 5.89 -2.30
CA LEU A 184 18.57 6.20 -3.63
C LEU A 184 19.96 6.80 -3.44
N VAL A 185 20.99 5.97 -3.34
CA VAL A 185 22.36 6.44 -3.53
C VAL A 185 22.42 7.03 -4.94
N ARG A 186 22.58 8.35 -5.02
CA ARG A 186 22.85 9.07 -6.26
C ARG A 186 24.24 8.74 -6.77
#